data_AF-A0AAD9J808-F1
#
_entry.id   AF-A0AAD9J808-F1
#
_cell.length_a   1.000
_cell.length_b   1.000
_cell.length_c   1.000
_cell.angle_alpha   90.00
_cell.angle_beta   90.00
_cell.angle_gamma   90.00
#
_symmetry.space_group_name_H-M   'P 1'
#
loop_
_entity.id
_entity.type
_entity.pdbx_description
1 polymer ?
#
loop_
_entity_poly.entity_id
_entity_poly.type
_entity_poly.pdbx_seq_one_letter_code
_entity_poly.pdbx_strand_id
1 'polypeptide(L)'
;MASSTWLKSFWGISVDDDELQHISQPISEYGVHVTLRYVQAGSVLGVGILGPLMALCEPGVNVISVARMAGKCGKTAALFGFVLGPVVTMFNVRNMNMEQITETCYHYRYHQPQLIVDRMSVAGLGIGSLIGKLAGGNIGYFGAIGIVGGLIVGEYLSLSENDNQLKI
;
A
#
# COMPACT_ATOMS: atom_id res chain seq x y z
N MET A 1 7.72 23.76 2.66
CA MET A 1 8.22 22.64 3.48
C MET A 1 7.03 21.94 4.11
N ALA A 2 6.20 21.31 3.27
CA ALA A 2 4.83 20.84 3.57
C ALA A 2 4.69 19.31 3.63
N SER A 3 5.76 18.55 3.35
CA SER A 3 5.73 17.08 3.32
C SER A 3 6.13 16.42 4.65
N SER A 4 6.68 17.17 5.61
CA SER A 4 7.23 16.61 6.84
C SER A 4 6.15 16.11 7.80
N THR A 5 5.03 16.80 7.96
CA THR A 5 3.98 16.44 8.93
C THR A 5 3.23 15.19 8.49
N TRP A 6 2.88 15.09 7.20
CA TRP A 6 2.34 13.85 6.64
C TRP A 6 3.34 12.70 6.77
N LEU A 7 4.63 12.90 6.46
CA LEU A 7 5.64 11.85 6.64
C LEU A 7 5.81 11.42 8.10
N LYS A 8 5.81 12.36 9.06
CA LYS A 8 5.86 12.06 10.49
C LYS A 8 4.68 11.19 10.90
N SER A 9 3.46 11.61 10.54
CA SER A 9 2.23 10.85 10.79
C SER A 9 2.27 9.48 10.09
N PHE A 10 2.75 9.43 8.85
CA PHE A 10 2.92 8.18 8.09
C PHE A 10 3.93 7.24 8.72
N TRP A 11 4.97 7.72 9.40
CA TRP A 11 5.95 6.87 10.09
C TRP A 11 5.63 6.61 11.57
N GLY A 12 4.49 7.09 12.07
CA GLY A 12 4.06 6.88 13.45
C GLY A 12 4.77 7.77 14.47
N ILE A 13 5.42 8.84 14.02
CA ILE A 13 5.92 9.88 14.91
C ILE A 13 4.70 10.66 15.41
N SER A 14 4.57 10.83 16.73
CA SER A 14 3.47 11.60 17.31
C SER A 14 3.51 13.02 16.80
N VAL A 15 2.38 13.47 16.25
CA VAL A 15 2.15 14.82 15.77
C VAL A 15 1.03 15.40 16.63
N ASP A 16 1.15 16.67 17.00
CA ASP A 16 0.13 17.35 17.77
C ASP A 16 -1.17 17.51 16.94
N ASP A 17 -2.33 17.51 17.60
CA ASP A 17 -3.63 17.61 16.91
C ASP A 17 -3.76 18.89 16.09
N ASP A 18 -3.18 20.00 16.56
CA ASP A 18 -3.16 21.28 15.83
C ASP A 18 -2.29 21.18 14.56
N GLU A 19 -1.19 20.43 14.61
CA GLU A 19 -0.30 20.20 13.46
C GLU A 19 -0.91 19.18 12.47
N LEU A 20 -1.72 18.23 12.95
CA LEU A 20 -2.45 17.24 12.16
C LEU A 20 -3.52 17.86 11.26
N GLN A 21 -4.20 18.91 11.73
CA GLN A 21 -5.20 19.66 10.97
C GLN A 21 -4.56 20.51 9.85
N HIS A 22 -3.28 20.87 9.97
CA HIS A 22 -2.59 21.65 8.97
C HIS A 22 -2.17 20.78 7.77
N ILE A 23 -3.04 20.71 6.75
CA ILE A 23 -2.79 20.00 5.49
C ILE A 23 -2.39 21.02 4.41
N SER A 24 -1.10 21.22 4.23
CA SER A 24 -0.59 22.23 3.30
C SER A 24 -0.77 21.83 1.82
N GLN A 25 -0.87 20.54 1.49
CA GLN A 25 -1.04 20.05 0.11
C GLN A 25 -2.03 18.88 0.03
N PRO A 26 -3.34 19.15 0.14
CA PRO A 26 -4.37 18.10 0.26
C PRO A 26 -4.47 17.22 -0.99
N ILE A 27 -4.36 17.80 -2.19
CA ILE A 27 -4.46 17.04 -3.45
C ILE A 27 -3.34 16.02 -3.60
N SER A 28 -2.09 16.40 -3.30
CA SER A 28 -0.95 15.48 -3.43
C SER A 28 -1.00 14.39 -2.38
N GLU A 29 -1.36 14.74 -1.14
CA GLU A 29 -1.51 13.77 -0.06
C GLU A 29 -2.61 12.76 -0.35
N TYR A 30 -3.78 13.24 -0.77
CA TYR A 30 -4.88 12.41 -1.24
C TYR A 30 -4.44 11.50 -2.39
N GLY A 31 -3.68 12.03 -3.35
CA GLY A 31 -3.14 11.27 -4.46
C GLY A 31 -2.21 10.14 -4.05
N VAL A 32 -1.34 10.36 -3.06
CA VAL A 32 -0.45 9.32 -2.52
C VAL A 32 -1.27 8.21 -1.85
N HIS A 33 -2.25 8.55 -1.01
CA HIS A 33 -3.10 7.55 -0.36
C HIS A 33 -3.88 6.71 -1.36
N VAL A 34 -4.50 7.35 -2.35
CA VAL A 34 -5.21 6.63 -3.43
C VAL A 34 -4.22 5.73 -4.17
N THR A 35 -3.06 6.24 -4.56
CA THR A 35 -2.06 5.44 -5.28
C THR A 35 -1.59 4.22 -4.49
N LEU A 36 -1.29 4.37 -3.20
CA LEU A 36 -0.90 3.25 -2.33
C LEU A 36 -1.98 2.16 -2.29
N ARG A 37 -3.25 2.55 -2.12
CA ARG A 37 -4.37 1.60 -2.13
C ARG A 37 -4.50 0.84 -3.44
N TYR A 38 -4.34 1.51 -4.58
CA TYR A 38 -4.40 0.87 -5.89
C TYR A 38 -3.20 -0.05 -6.15
N VAL A 39 -2.01 0.33 -5.69
CA VAL A 39 -0.80 -0.53 -5.76
C VAL A 39 -0.97 -1.78 -4.89
N GLN A 40 -1.48 -1.62 -3.67
CA GLN A 40 -1.78 -2.73 -2.76
C GLN A 40 -2.84 -3.67 -3.36
N ALA A 41 -3.97 -3.14 -3.82
CA ALA A 41 -5.03 -3.91 -4.45
C ALA A 41 -4.52 -4.65 -5.69
N GLY A 42 -3.79 -3.96 -6.57
CA GLY A 42 -3.15 -4.55 -7.73
C GLY A 42 -2.19 -5.68 -7.34
N SER A 43 -1.36 -5.48 -6.32
CA SER A 43 -0.43 -6.50 -5.82
C SER A 43 -1.16 -7.73 -5.29
N VAL A 44 -2.23 -7.56 -4.51
CA VAL A 44 -3.06 -8.67 -4.00
C VAL A 44 -3.72 -9.43 -5.14
N LEU A 45 -4.34 -8.73 -6.10
CA LEU A 45 -4.95 -9.36 -7.27
C LEU A 45 -3.91 -10.12 -8.11
N GLY A 46 -2.73 -9.53 -8.32
CA GLY A 46 -1.67 -10.13 -9.10
C GLY A 46 -1.03 -11.35 -8.43
N VAL A 47 -0.67 -11.24 -7.16
CA VAL A 47 0.01 -12.31 -6.40
C VAL A 47 -0.96 -13.41 -5.98
N GLY A 48 -2.13 -13.05 -5.46
CA GLY A 48 -3.06 -13.99 -4.83
C GLY A 48 -4.03 -14.67 -5.80
N ILE A 49 -4.37 -14.04 -6.92
CA ILE A 49 -5.39 -14.55 -7.84
C ILE A 49 -4.80 -14.82 -9.23
N LEU A 50 -4.31 -13.78 -9.92
CA LEU A 50 -3.85 -13.92 -11.30
C LEU A 50 -2.63 -14.84 -11.42
N GLY A 51 -1.70 -14.76 -10.47
CA GLY A 51 -0.51 -15.62 -10.43
C GLY A 51 -0.82 -17.11 -10.41
N PRO A 52 -1.58 -17.61 -9.41
CA PRO A 52 -2.00 -19.00 -9.36
C PRO A 52 -2.80 -19.44 -10.59
N LEU A 53 -3.73 -18.61 -11.07
CA LEU A 53 -4.51 -18.93 -12.28
C LEU A 53 -3.62 -19.09 -13.52
N MET A 54 -2.65 -18.18 -13.70
CA MET A 54 -1.70 -18.27 -14.82
C MET A 54 -0.75 -19.47 -14.68
N ALA A 55 -0.37 -19.84 -13.46
CA ALA A 55 0.45 -21.02 -13.22
C ALA A 55 -0.28 -22.32 -13.55
N LEU A 56 -1.61 -22.40 -13.39
CA LEU A 56 -2.40 -23.57 -13.80
C LEU A 56 -2.40 -23.78 -15.32
N CYS A 57 -2.09 -22.75 -16.10
CA CYS A 57 -1.94 -22.85 -17.56
C CYS A 57 -0.53 -23.27 -17.98
N GLU A 58 0.45 -23.36 -17.06
CA GLU A 58 1.80 -23.82 -17.37
C GLU A 58 1.91 -25.36 -17.31
N PRO A 59 2.60 -26.01 -18.27
CA PRO A 59 2.86 -27.43 -18.19
C PRO A 59 3.79 -27.72 -17.00
N GLY A 60 3.40 -28.65 -16.11
CA GLY A 60 4.20 -29.06 -14.95
C GLY A 60 4.06 -28.16 -13.72
N VAL A 61 2.82 -27.80 -13.38
CA VAL A 61 2.48 -26.97 -12.21
C VAL A 61 3.15 -27.47 -10.94
N ASN A 62 3.96 -26.60 -10.34
CA ASN A 62 4.60 -26.80 -9.05
C ASN A 62 4.62 -25.51 -8.23
N VAL A 63 4.93 -25.60 -6.94
CA VAL A 63 4.94 -24.45 -6.02
C VAL A 63 5.88 -23.33 -6.51
N ILE A 64 6.99 -23.69 -7.15
CA ILE A 64 7.97 -22.73 -7.68
C ILE A 64 7.40 -21.98 -8.89
N SER A 65 6.65 -22.65 -9.77
CA SER A 65 5.96 -22.04 -10.91
C SER A 65 4.86 -21.09 -10.45
N VAL A 66 4.09 -21.47 -9.42
CA VAL A 66 3.06 -20.62 -8.80
C VAL A 66 3.70 -19.37 -8.21
N ALA A 67 4.75 -19.52 -7.39
CA ALA A 67 5.46 -18.37 -6.82
C ALA A 67 5.99 -17.44 -7.92
N ARG A 68 6.63 -18.01 -8.95
CA ARG A 68 7.16 -17.27 -10.10
C ARG A 68 6.08 -16.47 -10.83
N MET A 69 4.93 -17.08 -11.10
CA MET A 69 3.82 -16.38 -11.75
C MET A 69 3.18 -15.35 -10.83
N ALA A 70 3.04 -15.65 -9.54
CA ALA A 70 2.53 -14.72 -8.54
C ALA A 70 3.32 -13.41 -8.47
N GLY A 71 4.64 -13.44 -8.37
CA GLY A 71 5.40 -12.19 -8.36
C GLY A 71 5.47 -11.51 -9.73
N LYS A 72 5.34 -12.24 -10.86
CA LYS A 72 5.30 -11.64 -12.21
C LYS A 72 3.99 -10.89 -12.45
N CYS A 73 2.87 -11.53 -12.14
CA CYS A 73 1.53 -10.96 -12.19
C CYS A 73 1.39 -9.84 -11.15
N GLY A 74 1.88 -10.07 -9.93
CA GLY A 74 1.98 -9.10 -8.85
C GLY A 74 2.68 -7.82 -9.27
N LYS A 75 3.90 -7.91 -9.82
CA LYS A 75 4.65 -6.75 -10.31
C LYS A 75 3.87 -5.97 -11.36
N THR A 76 3.28 -6.67 -12.32
CA THR A 76 2.56 -6.03 -13.44
C THR A 76 1.30 -5.33 -12.95
N ALA A 77 0.55 -5.98 -12.06
CA ALA A 77 -0.67 -5.41 -11.48
C ALA A 77 -0.36 -4.27 -10.50
N ALA A 78 0.74 -4.35 -9.74
CA ALA A 78 1.23 -3.25 -8.89
C ALA A 78 1.59 -2.02 -9.72
N LEU A 79 2.31 -2.21 -10.83
CA LEU A 79 2.63 -1.12 -11.77
C LEU A 79 1.38 -0.52 -12.40
N PHE A 80 0.40 -1.36 -12.75
CA PHE A 80 -0.89 -0.88 -13.23
C PHE A 80 -1.63 -0.05 -12.17
N GLY A 81 -1.63 -0.50 -10.91
CA GLY A 81 -2.17 0.26 -9.78
C GLY A 81 -1.44 1.59 -9.55
N PHE A 82 -0.11 1.62 -9.72
CA PHE A 82 0.68 2.83 -9.60
C PHE A 82 0.33 3.88 -10.66
N VAL A 83 0.03 3.45 -11.89
CA VAL A 83 -0.41 4.36 -12.96
C VAL A 83 -1.87 4.75 -12.79
N LEU A 84 -2.74 3.80 -12.40
CA LEU A 84 -4.15 4.08 -12.18
C LEU A 84 -4.41 5.01 -11.01
N GLY A 85 -3.60 4.95 -9.94
CA GLY A 85 -3.75 5.78 -8.75
C GLY A 85 -3.91 7.26 -9.07
N PRO A 86 -2.91 7.92 -9.70
CA PRO A 86 -2.98 9.32 -10.08
C PRO A 86 -4.12 9.63 -11.06
N VAL A 87 -4.45 8.71 -11.97
CA VAL A 87 -5.57 8.88 -12.90
C VAL A 87 -6.88 8.97 -12.13
N VAL A 88 -7.13 8.03 -11.21
CA VAL A 88 -8.32 8.04 -10.34
C VAL A 88 -8.32 9.27 -9.44
N THR A 89 -7.17 9.67 -8.90
CA THR A 89 -7.04 10.92 -8.13
C THR A 89 -7.52 12.12 -8.93
N MET A 90 -7.10 12.27 -10.19
CA MET A 90 -7.53 13.38 -11.05
C MET A 90 -9.04 13.36 -11.30
N PHE A 91 -9.65 12.18 -11.43
CA PHE A 91 -11.11 12.06 -11.55
C PHE A 91 -11.82 12.43 -10.24
N ASN A 92 -11.33 11.96 -9.10
CA ASN A 92 -11.93 12.23 -7.79
C ASN A 92 -11.84 13.72 -7.42
N VAL A 93 -10.68 14.34 -7.63
CA VAL A 93 -10.45 15.76 -7.32
C VAL A 93 -11.32 16.69 -8.17
N ARG A 94 -11.72 16.27 -9.37
CA ARG A 94 -12.69 17.03 -10.19
C ARG A 94 -14.11 17.01 -9.63
N ASN A 95 -14.45 15.99 -8.83
CA ASN A 95 -15.79 15.78 -8.30
C ASN A 95 -15.91 16.15 -6.82
N MET A 96 -14.82 16.51 -6.14
CA MET A 96 -14.76 16.84 -4.71
C MET A 96 -14.35 18.29 -4.49
N ASN A 97 -14.97 18.94 -3.50
CA ASN A 97 -14.55 20.27 -3.05
C ASN A 97 -13.25 20.18 -2.24
N MET A 98 -12.48 21.28 -2.17
CA MET A 98 -11.22 21.30 -1.42
C MET A 98 -11.40 21.02 0.07
N GLU A 99 -12.53 21.41 0.67
CA GLU A 99 -12.87 21.08 2.05
C GLU A 99 -13.02 19.56 2.23
N GLN A 100 -13.73 18.89 1.32
CA GLN A 100 -13.92 17.44 1.35
C GLN A 100 -12.60 16.68 1.18
N ILE A 101 -11.71 17.15 0.30
CA ILE A 101 -10.38 16.53 0.11
C ILE A 101 -9.56 16.68 1.40
N THR A 102 -9.60 17.86 2.02
CA THR A 102 -8.88 18.15 3.26
C THR A 102 -9.41 17.29 4.42
N GLU A 103 -10.72 17.21 4.58
CA GLU A 103 -11.37 16.33 5.57
C GLU A 103 -11.01 14.86 5.35
N THR A 104 -11.00 14.41 4.10
CA THR A 104 -10.60 13.04 3.76
C THR A 104 -9.13 12.77 4.13
N CYS A 105 -8.22 13.69 3.83
CA CYS A 105 -6.82 13.59 4.24
C CYS A 105 -6.68 13.58 5.77
N TYR A 106 -7.44 14.41 6.48
CA TYR A 106 -7.47 14.42 7.94
C TYR A 106 -7.90 13.04 8.48
N HIS A 107 -8.95 12.45 7.93
CA HIS A 107 -9.38 11.10 8.29
C HIS A 107 -8.32 10.03 8.05
N TYR A 108 -7.53 10.13 6.97
CA TYR A 108 -6.44 9.21 6.71
C TYR A 108 -5.30 9.32 7.72
N ARG A 109 -4.99 10.52 8.20
CA ARG A 109 -3.99 10.71 9.26
C ARG A 109 -4.47 10.21 10.62
N TYR A 110 -5.78 10.26 10.86
CA TYR A 110 -6.38 9.83 12.13
C TYR A 110 -6.62 8.32 12.21
N HIS A 111 -6.96 7.65 11.10
CA HIS A 111 -7.20 6.20 11.05
C HIS A 111 -5.90 5.38 11.19
N GLN A 112 -5.47 5.16 12.44
CA GLN A 112 -4.27 4.37 12.77
C GLN A 112 -4.25 2.96 12.16
N PRO A 113 -5.36 2.18 12.14
CA PRO A 113 -5.35 0.83 11.56
C PRO A 113 -4.92 0.81 10.08
N GLN A 114 -5.40 1.77 9.28
CA GLN A 114 -5.05 1.86 7.86
C GLN A 114 -3.61 2.33 7.67
N LEU A 115 -3.12 3.25 8.52
CA LEU A 115 -1.73 3.68 8.48
C LEU A 115 -0.75 2.54 8.80
N ILE A 116 -1.09 1.65 9.73
CA ILE A 116 -0.27 0.48 10.05
C ILE A 116 -0.17 -0.44 8.82
N VAL A 117 -1.29 -0.69 8.15
CA VAL A 117 -1.34 -1.50 6.93
C VAL A 117 -0.49 -0.87 5.82
N ASP A 118 -0.59 0.44 5.60
CA ASP A 118 0.19 1.17 4.61
C ASP A 118 1.69 1.15 4.91
N ARG A 119 2.07 1.38 6.18
CA ARG A 119 3.48 1.31 6.64
C ARG A 119 4.07 -0.07 6.41
N MET A 120 3.36 -1.12 6.81
CA MET A 120 3.84 -2.49 6.67
C MET A 120 3.92 -2.91 5.20
N SER A 121 3.01 -2.43 4.35
CA SER A 121 3.07 -2.62 2.90
C SER A 121 4.31 -1.99 2.27
N VAL A 122 4.63 -0.74 2.65
CA VAL A 122 5.82 -0.02 2.16
C VAL A 122 7.10 -0.66 2.70
N ALA A 123 7.12 -1.06 3.97
CA ALA A 123 8.24 -1.80 4.56
C ALA A 123 8.43 -3.15 3.85
N GLY A 124 7.34 -3.86 3.58
CA GLY A 124 7.31 -5.12 2.85
C GLY A 124 7.84 -4.98 1.43
N LEU A 125 7.44 -3.92 0.70
CA LEU A 125 8.01 -3.58 -0.61
C LEU A 125 9.53 -3.42 -0.53
N GLY A 126 10.03 -2.67 0.45
CA GLY A 126 11.46 -2.43 0.66
C GLY A 126 12.23 -3.72 0.96
N ILE A 127 11.74 -4.50 1.94
CA ILE A 127 12.35 -5.77 2.36
C ILE A 127 12.32 -6.79 1.21
N GLY A 128 11.18 -6.97 0.55
CA GLY A 128 11.03 -7.87 -0.59
C GLY A 128 11.96 -7.48 -1.74
N SER A 129 12.00 -6.20 -2.09
CA SER A 129 12.91 -5.66 -3.09
C SER A 129 14.39 -5.93 -2.76
N LEU A 130 14.78 -5.78 -1.50
CA LEU A 130 16.14 -6.04 -1.01
C LEU A 130 16.50 -7.52 -1.10
N ILE A 131 15.61 -8.40 -0.63
CA ILE A 131 15.78 -9.86 -0.76
C ILE A 131 15.94 -10.25 -2.23
N GLY A 132 15.10 -9.71 -3.10
CA GLY A 132 15.19 -9.97 -4.53
C GLY A 132 16.53 -9.57 -5.13
N LYS A 133 17.05 -8.39 -4.76
CA LYS A 133 18.37 -7.93 -5.20
C LYS A 133 19.49 -8.84 -4.68
N LEU A 134 19.47 -9.20 -3.40
CA LEU A 134 20.51 -10.04 -2.78
C LEU A 134 20.51 -11.47 -3.32
N ALA A 135 19.34 -12.01 -3.65
CA ALA A 135 19.19 -13.33 -4.25
C ALA A 135 19.47 -13.36 -5.77
N GLY A 136 19.87 -12.24 -6.39
CA GLY A 136 20.08 -12.13 -7.83
C GLY A 136 18.80 -12.19 -8.67
N GLY A 137 17.64 -11.99 -8.04
CA GLY A 137 16.32 -12.01 -8.66
C GLY A 137 15.81 -10.63 -9.07
N ASN A 138 14.59 -10.60 -9.63
CA ASN A 138 13.96 -9.35 -10.05
C ASN A 138 13.40 -8.59 -8.84
N ILE A 139 13.87 -7.35 -8.64
CA ILE A 139 13.47 -6.47 -7.53
C ILE A 139 11.95 -6.29 -7.47
N GLY A 140 11.31 -6.03 -8.62
CA GLY A 140 9.86 -5.82 -8.67
C GLY A 140 9.04 -7.08 -8.41
N TYR A 141 9.57 -8.26 -8.74
CA TYR A 141 8.94 -9.55 -8.45
C TYR A 141 8.84 -9.78 -6.93
N PHE A 142 9.97 -9.68 -6.22
CA PHE A 142 9.99 -9.87 -4.77
C PHE A 142 9.37 -8.68 -4.03
N GLY A 143 9.47 -7.48 -4.59
CA GLY A 143 8.79 -6.29 -4.05
C GLY A 143 7.28 -6.43 -4.04
N ALA A 144 6.65 -6.96 -5.10
CA ALA A 144 5.21 -7.18 -5.15
C ALA A 144 4.74 -8.23 -4.13
N ILE A 145 5.51 -9.32 -3.97
CA ILE A 145 5.25 -10.31 -2.90
C ILE A 145 5.42 -9.66 -1.52
N GLY A 146 6.43 -8.81 -1.37
CA GLY A 146 6.69 -8.04 -0.17
C GLY A 146 5.54 -7.11 0.22
N ILE A 147 4.92 -6.42 -0.75
CA ILE A 147 3.72 -5.60 -0.51
C ILE A 147 2.62 -6.45 0.11
N VAL A 148 2.34 -7.63 -0.47
CA VAL A 148 1.28 -8.52 0.03
C VAL A 148 1.62 -9.10 1.41
N GLY A 149 2.87 -9.47 1.65
CA GLY A 149 3.33 -9.89 2.98
C GLY A 149 3.16 -8.77 4.01
N GLY A 150 3.49 -7.54 3.64
CA GLY A 150 3.30 -6.34 4.45
C GLY A 150 1.84 -6.04 4.75
N LEU A 151 0.94 -6.19 3.77
CA LEU A 151 -0.51 -6.08 3.96
C LEU A 151 -1.01 -7.07 5.00
N ILE A 152 -0.64 -8.34 4.87
CA ILE A 152 -1.07 -9.40 5.79
C ILE A 152 -0.60 -9.08 7.21
N VAL A 153 0.69 -8.77 7.38
CA VAL A 153 1.25 -8.42 8.69
C VAL A 153 0.59 -7.15 9.26
N GLY A 154 0.38 -6.14 8.42
CA GLY A 154 -0.28 -4.90 8.79
C GLY A 154 -1.70 -5.13 9.30
N GLU A 155 -2.48 -5.99 8.63
CA GLU A 155 -3.83 -6.33 9.08
C GLU A 155 -3.83 -7.13 10.38
N TYR A 156 -2.88 -8.04 10.58
CA TYR A 156 -2.75 -8.73 11.86
C TYR A 156 -2.44 -7.75 13.02
N LEU A 157 -1.56 -6.78 12.78
CA LEU A 157 -1.21 -5.77 13.77
C LEU A 157 -2.35 -4.79 14.02
N SER A 158 -3.07 -4.38 12.97
CA SER A 158 -4.21 -3.47 13.06
C SER A 158 -5.33 -4.09 13.91
N LEU A 159 -5.61 -5.38 13.73
CA LEU A 159 -6.56 -6.14 14.53
C LEU A 159 -6.11 -6.26 15.99
N SER A 160 -4.83 -6.56 16.22
CA SER A 160 -4.28 -6.67 17.59
C SER A 160 -4.35 -5.34 18.36
N GLU A 161 -4.18 -4.21 17.68
CA GLU A 161 -4.25 -2.90 18.32
C GLU A 161 -5.70 -2.53 18.66
N ASN A 162 -6.64 -2.85 17.77
CA ASN A 162 -8.07 -2.65 18.02
C ASN A 162 -8.58 -3.49 19.20
N ASP A 163 -8.14 -4.74 19.31
CA ASP A 163 -8.46 -5.63 20.44
C ASP A 163 -7.92 -5.11 21.78
N ASN A 164 -6.77 -4.41 21.77
CA ASN A 164 -6.23 -3.79 22.97
C ASN A 164 -7.00 -2.53 23.39
N GLN A 165 -7.52 -1.75 22.44
CA GLN A 165 -8.37 -0.58 22.75
C GLN A 165 -9.73 -0.99 23.35
N LEU A 166 -10.24 -2.17 23.00
CA LEU A 166 -11.50 -2.71 23.54
C LEU A 166 -11.37 -3.33 24.95
N LYS A 167 -10.14 -3.55 25.43
CA LYS A 167 -9.86 -4.17 26.74
C LYS A 167 -9.55 -3.15 27.85
N ILE A 168 -9.55 -1.86 27.52
CA ILE A 168 -9.34 -0.73 28.44
C ILE A 168 -10.70 -0.08 28.71
#